data_AF-A0A538SAP6-F1
#
_entry.id   AF-A0A538SAP6-F1
#
_cell.length_a   1.000
_cell.length_b   1.000
_cell.length_c   1.000
_cell.angle_alpha   90.00
_cell.angle_beta   90.00
_cell.angle_gamma   90.00
#
_symmetry.space_group_name_H-M   'P 1'
#
loop_
_entity.id
_entity.type
_entity.pdbx_description
1 polymer ?
#
loop_
_entity_poly.entity_id
_entity_poly.type
_entity_poly.pdbx_seq_one_letter_code
_entity_poly.pdbx_strand_id
1 'polypeptide(L)'
;MEAVGCRELRQGAAGPGRRDHARSRPRALPEGAGGRGVRGLMLREEAKAKLDQAISLARGAEVEVMLGGGSDALTRFANNEITQNVEERRYLLSVRIVEGKRTGRATGNDLSPKGMAQLIERAKEATRHQPEIPELLPLPGPQTYRTVDALDPETERLSADARAREVGKAVTRCREAGLEGAGIYEVRAGTIGDYGEIGPLAIANSRGLFAYHEGTSAEFLVSALDGTASGWAGYESHSARGVDGGALSSRAVEKALRSREPKPWDPGRYTVVLEPAAVADLLQDMSWISFGALLVQEGPRRSSSVGWRRARSTTGRPPRRRGARARDTGCPFPTPTGPSRGIWSSKEDPGAWKTWSGAWTGGCSSRGSGTPTSWIPRR
;
A
#
# COMPACT_ATOMS: atom_id res chain seq x y z
N MET A 1 28.75 30.52 23.79
CA MET A 1 27.37 30.96 23.51
C MET A 1 27.42 31.92 22.35
N GLU A 2 27.05 31.49 21.16
CA GLU A 2 26.25 32.29 20.23
C GLU A 2 25.71 31.33 19.16
N ALA A 3 24.39 31.20 19.14
CA ALA A 3 23.67 30.25 18.33
C ALA A 3 23.71 30.69 16.86
N VAL A 4 24.19 29.81 15.97
CA VAL A 4 24.02 29.98 14.53
C VAL A 4 22.52 29.81 14.23
N GLY A 5 21.84 30.94 13.99
CA GLY A 5 20.38 31.01 13.94
C GLY A 5 19.77 30.58 12.61
N CYS A 6 18.52 30.11 12.69
CA CYS A 6 17.49 29.78 11.68
C CYS A 6 17.44 30.53 10.32
N ARG A 7 18.55 30.82 9.62
CA ARG A 7 18.52 31.64 8.39
C ARG A 7 19.15 31.05 7.13
N GLU A 8 19.53 29.79 7.11
CA GLU A 8 20.22 29.20 5.93
C GLU A 8 19.39 28.23 5.09
N LEU A 9 18.06 28.34 5.12
CA LEU A 9 17.20 27.67 4.14
C LEU A 9 16.26 28.70 3.49
N ARG A 10 16.38 28.91 2.17
CA ARG A 10 15.40 29.68 1.37
C ARG A 10 15.17 29.07 -0.01
N GLN A 11 13.90 29.04 -0.40
CA GLN A 11 13.38 28.56 -1.69
C GLN A 11 13.11 29.73 -2.67
N GLY A 12 13.29 29.47 -3.97
CA GLY A 12 12.93 30.35 -5.10
C GLY A 12 13.98 30.33 -6.24
N ALA A 13 13.55 30.42 -7.50
CA ALA A 13 14.46 30.45 -8.65
C ALA A 13 15.10 31.83 -8.84
N ALA A 14 16.40 31.86 -9.16
CA ALA A 14 17.13 33.08 -9.46
C ALA A 14 16.67 33.68 -10.81
N GLY A 15 16.34 34.98 -10.82
CA GLY A 15 15.99 35.71 -12.04
C GLY A 15 17.23 36.10 -12.88
N PRO A 16 17.09 36.28 -14.20
CA PRO A 16 18.22 36.34 -15.15
C PRO A 16 19.08 37.63 -15.10
N GLY A 17 18.83 38.55 -14.17
CA GLY A 17 19.45 39.89 -14.17
C GLY A 17 20.14 40.31 -12.87
N ARG A 18 20.32 39.43 -11.89
CA ARG A 18 20.96 39.77 -10.60
C ARG A 18 21.79 38.59 -10.10
N ARG A 19 23.13 38.68 -10.21
CA ARG A 19 24.00 37.58 -9.79
C ARG A 19 24.12 37.45 -8.27
N ASP A 20 24.00 38.54 -7.49
CA ASP A 20 24.48 38.45 -6.11
C ASP A 20 23.52 38.90 -4.99
N HIS A 21 22.40 39.60 -5.23
CA HIS A 21 21.52 39.99 -4.10
C HIS A 21 20.02 40.07 -4.44
N ALA A 22 19.21 39.34 -3.67
CA ALA A 22 17.75 39.47 -3.62
C ALA A 22 17.35 40.68 -2.76
N ARG A 23 16.44 41.52 -3.28
CA ARG A 23 15.83 42.62 -2.51
C ARG A 23 14.69 42.07 -1.64
N SER A 24 14.65 42.55 -0.40
CA SER A 24 13.48 42.75 0.48
C SER A 24 13.35 41.88 1.75
N ARG A 25 12.71 42.54 2.74
CA ARG A 25 12.69 42.30 4.20
C ARG A 25 12.05 40.95 4.60
N PRO A 26 12.42 40.39 5.76
CA PRO A 26 11.81 39.15 6.28
C PRO A 26 10.28 39.30 6.35
N ARG A 27 9.59 38.43 5.62
CA ARG A 27 8.16 38.16 5.77
C ARG A 27 8.01 36.69 6.13
N ALA A 28 6.90 36.34 6.78
CA ALA A 28 6.54 34.94 7.00
C ALA A 28 6.57 34.19 5.65
N LEU A 29 7.03 32.94 5.67
CA LEU A 29 6.87 32.05 4.53
C LEU A 29 5.39 32.04 4.15
N PRO A 30 5.02 32.16 2.87
CA PRO A 30 3.64 31.98 2.48
C PRO A 30 3.23 30.59 2.95
N GLU A 31 2.25 30.53 3.86
CA GLU A 31 1.52 29.30 4.09
C GLU A 31 1.05 28.85 2.71
N GLY A 32 1.54 27.70 2.26
CA GLY A 32 1.17 27.16 0.96
C GLY A 32 -0.35 27.18 0.82
N ALA A 33 -0.86 27.30 -0.40
CA ALA A 33 -2.29 27.38 -0.70
C ALA A 33 -3.10 26.11 -0.34
N GLY A 34 -2.68 25.32 0.65
CA GLY A 34 -3.38 24.18 1.26
C GLY A 34 -4.50 24.57 2.22
N GLY A 35 -4.96 25.82 2.22
CA GLY A 35 -6.10 26.27 3.03
C GLY A 35 -7.47 25.82 2.50
N ARG A 36 -7.55 25.34 1.24
CA ARG A 36 -8.81 24.94 0.58
C ARG A 36 -8.74 23.64 -0.22
N GLY A 37 -7.69 22.85 -0.05
CA GLY A 37 -7.75 21.43 -0.41
C GLY A 37 -8.58 20.72 0.66
N VAL A 38 -9.53 19.87 0.25
CA VAL A 38 -10.18 18.92 1.17
C VAL A 38 -9.06 18.32 2.02
N ARG A 39 -9.05 18.54 3.33
CA ARG A 39 -7.95 18.09 4.22
C ARG A 39 -8.09 16.61 4.62
N GLY A 40 -9.26 16.01 4.41
CA GLY A 40 -9.55 14.62 4.80
C GLY A 40 -9.70 13.67 3.61
N LEU A 41 -9.62 12.37 3.88
CA LEU A 41 -9.94 11.33 2.90
C LEU A 41 -11.34 11.56 2.28
N MET A 42 -11.54 11.14 1.03
CA MET A 42 -12.85 11.23 0.38
C MET A 42 -13.85 10.34 1.12
N LEU A 43 -14.87 10.98 1.70
CA LEU A 43 -15.88 10.29 2.50
C LEU A 43 -16.75 9.37 1.64
N ARG A 44 -17.38 8.37 2.28
CA ARG A 44 -18.27 7.39 1.64
C ARG A 44 -19.28 8.01 0.67
N GLU A 45 -19.97 9.07 1.08
CA GLU A 45 -21.01 9.69 0.26
C GLU A 45 -20.45 10.48 -0.93
N GLU A 46 -19.29 11.13 -0.76
CA GLU A 46 -18.60 11.81 -1.86
C GLU A 46 -18.05 10.81 -2.88
N ALA A 47 -17.42 9.74 -2.40
CA ALA A 47 -16.95 8.63 -3.23
C ALA A 47 -18.11 7.99 -3.99
N LYS A 48 -19.24 7.72 -3.30
CA LYS A 48 -20.45 7.20 -3.93
C LYS A 48 -20.98 8.12 -5.02
N ALA A 49 -21.09 9.42 -4.76
CA ALA A 49 -21.56 10.39 -5.75
C ALA A 49 -20.67 10.41 -7.01
N LYS A 50 -19.34 10.32 -6.85
CA LYS A 50 -18.41 10.23 -7.98
C LYS A 50 -18.58 8.95 -8.79
N LEU A 51 -18.73 7.81 -8.12
CA LEU A 51 -18.95 6.53 -8.79
C LEU A 51 -20.31 6.48 -9.52
N ASP A 52 -21.37 6.97 -8.88
CA ASP A 52 -22.71 7.07 -9.48
C ASP A 52 -22.70 7.97 -10.72
N GLN A 53 -21.97 9.09 -10.66
CA GLN A 53 -21.78 9.96 -11.81
C GLN A 53 -21.08 9.25 -12.96
N ALA A 54 -20.01 8.51 -12.70
CA ALA A 54 -19.30 7.73 -13.72
C ALA A 54 -20.19 6.63 -14.33
N ILE A 55 -20.97 5.93 -13.51
CA ILE A 55 -21.96 4.93 -13.99
C ILE A 55 -23.02 5.59 -14.86
N SER A 56 -23.56 6.75 -14.46
CA SER A 56 -24.55 7.48 -15.26
C SER A 56 -23.99 8.01 -16.59
N LEU A 57 -22.69 8.27 -16.70
CA LEU A 57 -22.05 8.65 -17.96
C LEU A 57 -21.86 7.44 -18.89
N ALA A 58 -21.74 6.23 -18.34
CA ALA A 58 -21.59 4.98 -19.06
C ALA A 58 -22.93 4.31 -19.45
N ARG A 59 -24.02 5.09 -19.55
CA ARG A 59 -25.37 4.59 -19.89
C ARG A 59 -25.34 3.62 -21.08
N GLY A 60 -25.99 2.46 -20.91
CA GLY A 60 -26.14 1.43 -21.94
C GLY A 60 -25.05 0.35 -21.95
N ALA A 61 -24.02 0.44 -21.10
CA ALA A 61 -23.00 -0.60 -20.94
C ALA A 61 -23.05 -1.24 -19.54
N GLU A 62 -22.63 -2.50 -19.44
CA GLU A 62 -22.26 -3.07 -18.14
C GLU A 62 -20.91 -2.48 -17.71
N VAL A 63 -20.90 -1.79 -16.57
CA VAL A 63 -19.75 -1.02 -16.11
C VAL A 63 -19.44 -1.32 -14.65
N GLU A 64 -18.15 -1.41 -14.35
CA GLU A 64 -17.59 -1.39 -13.01
C GLU A 64 -16.68 -0.17 -12.88
N VAL A 65 -16.82 0.55 -11.78
CA VAL A 65 -15.99 1.70 -11.45
C VAL A 65 -15.34 1.47 -10.10
N MET A 66 -14.03 1.71 -10.04
CA MET A 66 -13.23 1.63 -8.83
C MET A 66 -12.58 2.98 -8.60
N LEU A 67 -12.84 3.59 -7.47
CA LEU A 67 -12.12 4.77 -6.99
C LEU A 67 -11.11 4.28 -5.97
N GLY A 68 -9.85 4.65 -6.14
CA GLY A 68 -8.81 4.42 -5.16
C GLY A 68 -8.05 5.69 -4.88
N GLY A 69 -7.37 5.73 -3.74
CA GLY A 69 -6.43 6.79 -3.42
C GLY A 69 -6.50 7.20 -1.98
N GLY A 70 -5.97 8.39 -1.71
CA GLY A 70 -5.89 8.95 -0.37
C GLY A 70 -4.72 9.91 -0.24
N SER A 71 -4.11 9.94 0.93
CA SER A 71 -2.90 10.71 1.23
C SER A 71 -1.77 9.81 1.71
N ASP A 72 -0.56 10.18 1.29
CA ASP A 72 0.69 9.54 1.69
C ASP A 72 1.67 10.62 2.13
N ALA A 73 2.21 10.49 3.33
CA ALA A 73 3.03 11.50 3.95
C ALA A 73 4.26 10.86 4.60
N LEU A 74 5.45 11.26 4.14
CA LEU A 74 6.70 10.63 4.55
C LEU A 74 7.73 11.65 5.05
N THR A 75 8.61 11.16 5.92
CA THR A 75 9.82 11.86 6.38
C THR A 75 10.98 10.88 6.30
N ARG A 76 11.87 11.10 5.34
CA ARG A 76 13.06 10.30 5.11
C ARG A 76 14.26 10.97 5.76
N PHE A 77 15.12 10.16 6.35
CA PHE A 77 16.40 10.60 6.88
C PHE A 77 17.53 9.66 6.45
N ALA A 78 18.73 10.21 6.34
CA ALA A 78 19.96 9.49 6.06
C ALA A 78 21.12 10.30 6.64
N ASN A 79 22.24 9.65 6.96
CA ASN A 79 23.40 10.29 7.56
C ASN A 79 23.04 11.11 8.81
N ASN A 80 22.07 10.61 9.60
CA ASN A 80 21.53 11.29 10.78
C ASN A 80 20.85 12.65 10.51
N GLU A 81 20.38 12.90 9.28
CA GLU A 81 19.71 14.14 8.89
C GLU A 81 18.47 13.87 8.03
N ILE A 82 17.44 14.70 8.18
CA ILE A 82 16.24 14.60 7.33
C ILE A 82 16.61 15.04 5.91
N THR A 83 16.38 14.16 4.95
CA THR A 83 16.68 14.41 3.53
C THR A 83 15.43 14.77 2.73
N GLN A 84 14.25 14.29 3.15
CA GLN A 84 12.99 14.54 2.45
C GLN A 84 11.82 14.59 3.44
N ASN A 85 10.91 15.55 3.24
CA ASN A 85 9.61 15.60 3.90
C ASN A 85 8.55 15.95 2.83
N VAL A 86 7.64 15.02 2.55
CA VAL A 86 6.67 15.13 1.47
C VAL A 86 5.30 14.66 1.96
N GLU A 87 4.26 15.30 1.42
CA GLU A 87 2.88 14.85 1.52
C GLU A 87 2.28 14.91 0.12
N GLU A 88 1.78 13.77 -0.36
CA GLU A 88 1.05 13.63 -1.61
C GLU A 88 -0.41 13.26 -1.32
N ARG A 89 -1.30 13.77 -2.16
CA ARG A 89 -2.68 13.33 -2.21
C ARG A 89 -3.05 12.99 -3.63
N ARG A 90 -3.54 11.77 -3.84
CA ARG A 90 -3.83 11.26 -5.17
C ARG A 90 -5.06 10.37 -5.15
N TYR A 91 -5.95 10.58 -6.12
CA TYR A 91 -7.08 9.71 -6.39
C TYR A 91 -7.03 9.25 -7.85
N LEU A 92 -7.37 7.99 -8.08
CA LEU A 92 -7.50 7.38 -9.39
C LEU A 92 -8.89 6.75 -9.54
N LEU A 93 -9.50 6.99 -10.69
CA LEU A 93 -10.70 6.30 -11.14
C LEU A 93 -10.30 5.26 -12.17
N SER A 94 -10.71 4.02 -11.95
CA SER A 94 -10.55 2.92 -12.89
C SER A 94 -11.91 2.42 -13.35
N VAL A 95 -12.16 2.51 -14.65
CA VAL A 95 -13.42 2.12 -15.28
C VAL A 95 -13.18 0.86 -16.09
N ARG A 96 -13.95 -0.19 -15.79
CA ARG A 96 -14.02 -1.43 -16.57
C ARG A 96 -15.37 -1.52 -17.26
N ILE A 97 -15.34 -1.70 -18.57
CA ILE A 97 -16.53 -1.93 -19.41
C ILE A 97 -16.60 -3.42 -19.74
N VAL A 98 -17.82 -3.94 -19.80
CA VAL A 98 -18.14 -5.30 -20.24
C VAL A 98 -19.14 -5.20 -21.39
N GLU A 99 -18.76 -5.72 -22.55
CA GLU A 99 -19.62 -5.79 -23.76
C GLU A 99 -19.63 -7.24 -24.26
N GLY A 100 -20.75 -7.94 -24.07
CA GLY A 100 -20.85 -9.37 -24.37
C GLY A 100 -19.84 -10.18 -23.56
N LYS A 101 -18.88 -10.83 -24.25
CA LYS A 101 -17.78 -11.58 -23.65
C LYS A 101 -16.44 -10.84 -23.67
N ARG A 102 -16.44 -9.53 -23.92
CA ARG A 102 -15.24 -8.70 -23.94
C ARG A 102 -15.22 -7.78 -22.73
N THR A 103 -14.03 -7.48 -22.24
CA THR A 103 -13.86 -6.49 -21.16
C THR A 103 -12.60 -5.68 -21.38
N GLY A 104 -12.68 -4.37 -21.15
CA GLY A 104 -11.57 -3.45 -21.26
C GLY A 104 -11.57 -2.49 -20.07
N ARG A 105 -10.38 -2.00 -19.68
CA ARG A 105 -10.20 -1.13 -18.52
C ARG A 105 -9.38 0.09 -18.90
N ALA A 106 -9.78 1.25 -18.38
CA ALA A 106 -8.98 2.46 -18.43
C ALA A 106 -8.91 3.09 -17.03
N THR A 107 -7.77 3.68 -16.70
CA THR A 107 -7.55 4.36 -15.41
C THR A 107 -7.10 5.80 -15.65
N GLY A 108 -7.61 6.74 -14.87
CA GLY A 108 -7.28 8.16 -14.95
C GLY A 108 -7.40 8.88 -13.60
N ASN A 109 -6.92 10.12 -13.53
CA ASN A 109 -6.92 10.97 -12.33
C ASN A 109 -7.80 12.23 -12.44
N ASP A 110 -8.39 12.49 -13.60
CA ASP A 110 -9.33 13.60 -13.79
C ASP A 110 -10.76 13.18 -13.40
N LEU A 111 -11.15 13.54 -12.17
CA LEU A 111 -12.48 13.26 -11.59
C LEU A 111 -13.54 14.33 -11.96
N SER A 112 -13.27 15.16 -12.98
CA SER A 112 -14.27 16.06 -13.56
C SER A 112 -15.24 15.29 -14.46
N PRO A 113 -16.47 15.80 -14.70
CA PRO A 113 -17.43 15.14 -15.59
C PRO A 113 -16.86 14.89 -17.00
N LYS A 114 -16.08 15.84 -17.51
CA LYS A 114 -15.41 15.74 -18.82
C LYS A 114 -14.32 14.67 -18.80
N GLY A 115 -13.47 14.66 -17.78
CA GLY A 115 -12.42 13.65 -17.60
C GLY A 115 -12.98 12.24 -17.49
N MET A 116 -14.05 12.07 -16.71
CA MET A 116 -14.77 10.79 -16.57
C MET A 116 -15.36 10.33 -17.89
N ALA A 117 -16.01 11.22 -18.65
CA ALA A 117 -16.55 10.87 -19.97
C ALA A 117 -15.45 10.40 -20.93
N GLN A 118 -14.32 11.11 -20.99
CA GLN A 118 -13.17 10.70 -21.81
C GLN A 118 -12.59 9.36 -21.37
N LEU A 119 -12.52 9.12 -20.06
CA LEU A 119 -12.04 7.85 -19.50
C LEU A 119 -12.95 6.67 -19.88
N ILE A 120 -14.26 6.87 -19.82
CA ILE A 120 -15.26 5.87 -20.21
C ILE A 120 -15.14 5.53 -21.69
N GLU A 121 -15.01 6.53 -22.56
CA GLU A 121 -14.84 6.28 -24.00
C GLU A 121 -13.55 5.50 -24.30
N ARG A 122 -12.44 5.82 -23.62
CA ARG A 122 -11.20 5.03 -23.71
C ARG A 122 -11.40 3.58 -23.24
N ALA A 123 -12.17 3.36 -22.18
CA ALA A 123 -12.47 2.01 -21.69
C ALA A 123 -13.34 1.22 -22.69
N LYS A 124 -14.32 1.87 -23.33
CA LYS A 124 -15.13 1.27 -24.40
C LYS A 124 -14.28 0.91 -25.62
N GLU A 125 -13.45 1.83 -26.08
CA GLU A 125 -12.53 1.60 -27.19
C GLU A 125 -11.60 0.41 -26.90
N ALA A 126 -10.99 0.39 -25.70
CA ALA A 126 -10.20 -0.74 -25.24
C ALA A 126 -10.99 -2.06 -25.28
N THR A 127 -12.25 -2.05 -24.84
CA THR A 127 -13.12 -3.24 -24.83
C THR A 127 -13.38 -3.79 -26.22
N ARG A 128 -13.59 -2.92 -27.22
CA ARG A 128 -13.85 -3.32 -28.62
C ARG A 128 -12.68 -4.06 -29.25
N HIS A 129 -11.45 -3.71 -28.85
CA HIS A 129 -10.21 -4.31 -29.34
C HIS A 129 -9.76 -5.56 -28.59
N GLN A 130 -10.46 -5.95 -27.51
CA GLN A 130 -10.12 -7.16 -26.77
C GLN A 130 -10.74 -8.41 -27.42
N PRO A 131 -10.04 -9.57 -27.37
CA PRO A 131 -10.64 -10.83 -27.74
C PRO A 131 -11.78 -11.20 -26.78
N GLU A 132 -12.68 -12.05 -27.23
CA GLU A 132 -13.71 -12.60 -26.36
C GLU A 132 -13.12 -13.58 -25.35
N ILE A 133 -13.62 -13.51 -24.12
CA ILE A 133 -13.25 -14.37 -23.02
C ILE A 133 -14.44 -15.31 -22.78
N PRO A 134 -14.39 -16.58 -23.24
CA PRO A 134 -15.54 -17.49 -23.20
C PRO A 134 -16.15 -17.68 -21.81
N GLU A 135 -15.30 -17.64 -20.78
CA GLU A 135 -15.63 -17.84 -19.36
C GLU A 135 -15.76 -16.50 -18.60
N LEU A 136 -16.01 -15.38 -19.30
CA LEU A 136 -16.19 -14.08 -18.64
C LEU A 136 -17.40 -14.12 -17.71
N LEU A 137 -17.13 -13.93 -16.42
CA LEU A 137 -18.17 -13.88 -15.41
C LEU A 137 -18.92 -12.54 -15.47
N PRO A 138 -20.24 -12.56 -15.23
CA PRO A 138 -21.03 -11.33 -15.18
C PRO A 138 -20.63 -10.47 -13.98
N LEU A 139 -20.97 -9.18 -14.01
CA LEU A 139 -20.77 -8.33 -12.84
C LEU A 139 -21.60 -8.84 -11.65
N PRO A 140 -21.06 -8.80 -10.42
CA PRO A 140 -21.80 -9.18 -9.23
C PRO A 140 -22.93 -8.19 -8.95
N GLY A 141 -24.09 -8.68 -8.49
CA GLY A 141 -25.15 -7.83 -7.94
C GLY A 141 -24.79 -7.28 -6.55
N PRO A 142 -25.73 -6.62 -5.85
CA PRO A 142 -25.49 -6.06 -4.52
C PRO A 142 -24.94 -7.12 -3.55
N GLN A 143 -23.92 -6.75 -2.78
CA GLN A 143 -23.26 -7.62 -1.79
C GLN A 143 -23.20 -6.93 -0.43
N THR A 144 -23.11 -7.75 0.62
CA THR A 144 -22.84 -7.26 1.98
C THR A 144 -21.39 -7.56 2.34
N TYR A 145 -20.66 -6.52 2.75
CA TYR A 145 -19.27 -6.63 3.18
C TYR A 145 -19.15 -6.41 4.67
N ARG A 146 -18.16 -7.06 5.29
CA ARG A 146 -17.84 -6.84 6.69
C ARG A 146 -17.19 -5.47 6.84
N THR A 147 -17.72 -4.64 7.74
CA THR A 147 -17.07 -3.38 8.14
C THR A 147 -15.84 -3.69 9.00
N VAL A 148 -14.75 -3.00 8.71
CA VAL A 148 -13.49 -3.10 9.46
C VAL A 148 -13.16 -1.71 9.98
N ASP A 149 -12.86 -1.61 11.26
CA ASP A 149 -12.44 -0.37 11.90
C ASP A 149 -10.92 -0.22 11.72
N ALA A 150 -10.53 0.35 10.57
CA ALA A 150 -9.14 0.50 10.15
C ALA A 150 -8.69 1.96 10.08
N LEU A 151 -9.58 2.92 10.32
CA LEU A 151 -9.29 4.34 10.29
C LEU A 151 -8.95 4.84 11.69
N ASP A 152 -7.74 5.32 11.89
CA ASP A 152 -7.34 6.07 13.08
C ASP A 152 -7.27 7.57 12.75
N PRO A 153 -8.22 8.39 13.23
CA PRO A 153 -8.27 9.82 12.91
C PRO A 153 -7.04 10.62 13.36
N GLU A 154 -6.31 10.15 14.36
CA GLU A 154 -5.05 10.77 14.78
C GLU A 154 -3.91 10.49 13.81
N THR A 155 -3.89 9.27 13.25
CA THR A 155 -2.93 8.89 12.22
C THR A 155 -3.20 9.64 10.93
N GLU A 156 -4.45 9.73 10.49
CA GLU A 156 -4.83 10.53 9.30
C GLU A 156 -4.34 11.98 9.41
N ARG A 157 -4.40 12.57 10.61
CA ARG A 157 -4.02 13.98 10.86
C ARG A 157 -2.60 14.16 11.37
N LEU A 158 -1.76 13.12 11.31
CA LEU A 158 -0.41 13.18 11.85
C LEU A 158 0.43 14.22 11.08
N SER A 159 0.92 15.24 11.79
CA SER A 159 1.66 16.33 11.18
C SER A 159 3.09 15.94 10.79
N ALA A 160 3.66 16.71 9.86
CA ALA A 160 5.08 16.60 9.51
C ALA A 160 6.00 16.77 10.74
N ASP A 161 5.66 17.68 11.66
CA ASP A 161 6.41 17.88 12.90
C ASP A 161 6.36 16.66 13.83
N ALA A 162 5.22 15.97 13.89
CA ALA A 162 5.08 14.77 14.69
C ALA A 162 5.95 13.63 14.15
N ARG A 163 5.95 13.41 12.83
CA ARG A 163 6.87 12.46 12.18
C ARG A 163 8.34 12.84 12.40
N ALA A 164 8.67 14.12 12.22
CA ALA A 164 10.03 14.62 12.42
C ALA A 164 10.53 14.42 13.86
N ARG A 165 9.66 14.53 14.88
CA ARG A 165 10.02 14.22 16.27
C ARG A 165 10.39 12.75 16.47
N GLU A 166 9.65 11.82 15.88
CA GLU A 166 9.98 10.38 15.95
C GLU A 166 11.28 10.05 15.22
N VAL A 167 11.49 10.65 14.05
CA VAL A 167 12.77 10.58 13.32
C VAL A 167 13.92 11.16 14.15
N GLY A 168 13.68 12.28 14.86
CA GLY A 168 14.65 12.91 15.74
C GLY A 168 15.13 11.99 16.87
N LYS A 169 14.27 11.13 17.41
CA LYS A 169 14.66 10.11 18.39
C LYS A 169 15.64 9.09 17.78
N ALA A 170 15.37 8.63 16.56
CA ALA A 170 16.23 7.69 15.86
C ALA A 170 17.61 8.31 15.55
N VAL A 171 17.61 9.52 15.01
CA VAL A 171 18.83 10.30 14.73
C VAL A 171 19.67 10.50 15.98
N THR A 172 19.05 10.90 17.09
CA THR A 172 19.76 11.15 18.37
C THR A 172 20.45 9.88 18.85
N ARG A 173 19.73 8.75 18.85
CA ARG A 173 20.31 7.47 19.30
C ARG A 173 21.43 6.95 18.41
N CYS A 174 21.29 7.05 17.09
CA CYS A 174 22.37 6.65 16.19
C CYS A 174 23.61 7.52 16.42
N ARG A 175 23.46 8.84 16.56
CA ARG A 175 24.57 9.74 16.89
C ARG A 175 25.24 9.43 18.23
N GLU A 176 24.46 9.18 19.29
CA GLU A 176 24.98 8.82 20.61
C GLU A 176 25.79 7.51 20.58
N ALA A 177 25.40 6.57 19.73
CA ALA A 177 26.11 5.30 19.53
C ALA A 177 27.29 5.40 18.53
N GLY A 178 27.55 6.58 17.94
CA GLY A 178 28.58 6.76 16.92
C GLY A 178 28.24 6.11 15.57
N LEU A 179 26.96 5.92 15.26
CA LEU A 179 26.46 5.24 14.08
C LEU A 179 25.79 6.22 13.09
N GLU A 180 25.74 5.83 11.82
CA GLU A 180 24.94 6.53 10.80
C GLU A 180 23.52 5.96 10.75
N GLY A 181 22.52 6.80 11.02
CA GLY A 181 21.11 6.46 10.93
C GLY A 181 20.50 6.80 9.58
N ALA A 182 19.72 5.88 9.04
CA ALA A 182 18.89 6.08 7.85
C ALA A 182 17.52 5.42 8.02
N GLY A 183 16.50 5.94 7.34
CA GLY A 183 15.15 5.38 7.44
C GLY A 183 14.05 6.28 6.91
N ILE A 184 12.82 5.83 7.09
CA ILE A 184 11.61 6.50 6.59
C ILE A 184 10.52 6.32 7.64
N TYR A 185 9.93 7.42 8.09
CA TYR A 185 8.64 7.42 8.77
C TYR A 185 7.57 7.79 7.76
N GLU A 186 6.61 6.91 7.53
CA GLU A 186 5.54 7.07 6.56
C GLU A 186 4.17 6.93 7.21
N VAL A 187 3.21 7.71 6.72
CA VAL A 187 1.81 7.67 7.15
C VAL A 187 0.93 7.74 5.93
N ARG A 188 0.04 6.75 5.81
CA ARG A 188 -0.94 6.64 4.74
C ARG A 188 -2.34 6.73 5.29
N ALA A 189 -3.22 7.38 4.54
CA ALA A 189 -4.66 7.35 4.77
C ALA A 189 -5.38 7.06 3.45
N GLY A 190 -6.37 6.19 3.47
CA GLY A 190 -7.05 5.67 2.29
C GLY A 190 -6.51 4.32 1.87
N THR A 191 -6.35 4.11 0.56
CA THR A 191 -5.98 2.82 -0.02
C THR A 191 -4.71 2.91 -0.87
N ILE A 192 -3.79 3.79 -0.49
CA ILE A 192 -2.44 3.85 -1.08
C ILE A 192 -1.61 2.74 -0.43
N GLY A 193 -0.95 1.91 -1.23
CA GLY A 193 -0.01 0.89 -0.79
C GLY A 193 1.45 1.34 -0.92
N ASP A 194 2.37 0.51 -0.42
CA ASP A 194 3.78 0.84 -0.18
C ASP A 194 4.59 1.23 -1.44
N TYR A 195 4.11 0.88 -2.62
CA TYR A 195 4.74 1.22 -3.92
C TYR A 195 3.95 2.25 -4.73
N GLY A 196 3.08 3.03 -4.09
CA GLY A 196 2.15 3.93 -4.76
C GLY A 196 1.05 3.19 -5.53
N GLU A 197 0.86 1.90 -5.24
CA GLU A 197 -0.29 1.15 -5.70
C GLU A 197 -1.54 1.74 -5.08
N ILE A 198 -2.59 1.88 -5.88
CA ILE A 198 -3.84 2.48 -5.43
C ILE A 198 -4.90 1.39 -5.44
N GLY A 199 -5.17 0.85 -4.25
CA GLY A 199 -6.24 -0.10 -4.00
C GLY A 199 -7.62 0.58 -4.04
N PRO A 200 -8.72 -0.19 -4.04
CA PRO A 200 -10.06 0.38 -4.08
C PRO A 200 -10.50 0.95 -2.73
N LEU A 201 -10.65 2.27 -2.67
CA LEU A 201 -11.35 3.00 -1.60
C LEU A 201 -12.87 2.76 -1.73
N ALA A 202 -13.36 2.78 -2.96
CA ALA A 202 -14.75 2.49 -3.28
C ALA A 202 -14.87 1.70 -4.59
N ILE A 203 -15.84 0.78 -4.65
CA ILE A 203 -16.20 0.04 -5.86
C ILE A 203 -17.69 0.17 -6.08
N ALA A 204 -18.12 0.41 -7.31
CA ALA A 204 -19.51 0.34 -7.71
C ALA A 204 -19.68 -0.27 -9.10
N ASN A 205 -20.87 -0.78 -9.42
CA ASN A 205 -21.17 -1.26 -10.76
C ASN A 205 -22.63 -0.99 -11.19
N SER A 206 -22.90 -1.18 -12.48
CA SER A 206 -24.22 -0.98 -13.08
C SER A 206 -25.31 -1.94 -12.57
N ARG A 207 -24.94 -3.01 -11.84
CA ARG A 207 -25.86 -3.97 -11.23
C ARG A 207 -26.21 -3.63 -9.78
N GLY A 208 -25.81 -2.45 -9.30
CA GLY A 208 -26.16 -1.94 -7.97
C GLY A 208 -25.20 -2.37 -6.85
N LEU A 209 -24.03 -2.93 -7.18
CA LEU A 209 -22.98 -3.12 -6.17
C LEU A 209 -22.46 -1.75 -5.73
N PHE A 210 -22.29 -1.57 -4.43
CA PHE A 210 -21.48 -0.50 -3.85
C PHE A 210 -20.74 -1.01 -2.61
N ALA A 211 -19.43 -0.73 -2.53
CA ALA A 211 -18.59 -1.03 -1.39
C ALA A 211 -17.65 0.15 -1.12
N TYR A 212 -17.37 0.41 0.16
CA TYR A 212 -16.48 1.47 0.63
C TYR A 212 -15.68 0.99 1.84
N HIS A 213 -14.40 1.33 1.87
CA HIS A 213 -13.48 1.00 2.95
C HIS A 213 -12.34 1.99 2.97
N GLU A 214 -12.10 2.51 4.16
CA GLU A 214 -11.02 3.40 4.49
C GLU A 214 -10.16 2.79 5.59
N GLY A 215 -8.89 3.15 5.58
CA GLY A 215 -7.94 2.78 6.61
C GLY A 215 -6.80 3.78 6.68
N THR A 216 -6.05 3.71 7.77
CA THR A 216 -4.77 4.39 7.92
C THR A 216 -3.68 3.37 8.15
N SER A 217 -2.44 3.73 7.81
CA SER A 217 -1.27 3.03 8.30
C SER A 217 -0.17 4.03 8.66
N ALA A 218 0.64 3.64 9.62
CA ALA A 218 1.85 4.33 10.05
C ALA A 218 2.97 3.30 10.08
N GLU A 219 4.05 3.60 9.40
CA GLU A 219 5.22 2.75 9.29
C GLU A 219 6.46 3.54 9.68
N PHE A 220 7.35 2.92 10.45
CA PHE A 220 8.66 3.48 10.68
C PHE A 220 9.75 2.43 10.55
N LEU A 221 10.66 2.69 9.60
CA LEU A 221 11.80 1.86 9.28
C LEU A 221 13.08 2.59 9.68
N VAL A 222 13.95 1.91 10.43
CA VAL A 222 15.24 2.45 10.89
C VAL A 222 16.35 1.47 10.60
N SER A 223 17.41 1.97 9.97
CA SER A 223 18.69 1.31 9.78
C SER A 223 19.78 2.09 10.51
N ALA A 224 20.60 1.39 11.27
CA ALA A 224 21.82 1.92 11.86
C ALA A 224 23.03 1.27 11.17
N LEU A 225 24.01 2.07 10.79
CA LEU A 225 25.17 1.66 9.99
C LEU A 225 26.46 1.98 10.76
N ASP A 226 27.40 1.04 10.70
CA ASP A 226 28.71 1.09 11.34
C ASP A 226 29.79 0.55 10.39
N GLY A 227 29.98 1.23 9.26
CA GLY A 227 30.90 0.80 8.21
C GLY A 227 30.54 -0.57 7.63
N THR A 228 31.12 -1.64 8.19
CA THR A 228 30.89 -3.03 7.77
C THR A 228 29.74 -3.73 8.49
N ALA A 229 29.21 -3.14 9.56
CA ALA A 229 28.07 -3.67 10.31
C ALA A 229 26.82 -2.83 10.11
N SER A 230 25.66 -3.46 10.23
CA SER A 230 24.37 -2.78 10.14
C SER A 230 23.33 -3.45 11.02
N GLY A 231 22.28 -2.71 11.37
CA GLY A 231 21.14 -3.22 12.10
C GLY A 231 19.87 -2.56 11.62
N TRP A 232 18.82 -3.36 11.43
CA TRP A 232 17.53 -2.91 10.92
C TRP A 232 16.40 -3.22 11.90
N ALA A 233 15.44 -2.30 12.00
CA ALA A 233 14.17 -2.54 12.66
C ALA A 233 13.06 -1.74 11.97
N GLY A 234 11.94 -2.40 11.70
CA GLY A 234 10.74 -1.82 11.14
C GLY A 234 9.49 -2.23 11.92
N TYR A 235 8.46 -1.40 11.87
CA TYR A 235 7.13 -1.75 12.34
C TYR A 235 6.06 -0.93 11.63
N GLU A 236 4.94 -1.58 11.31
CA GLU A 236 3.76 -0.98 10.72
C GLU A 236 2.55 -1.18 11.65
N SER A 237 1.68 -0.19 11.73
CA SER A 237 0.40 -0.28 12.44
C SER A 237 -0.66 0.59 11.77
N HIS A 238 -1.95 0.25 11.92
CA HIS A 238 -3.02 1.15 11.48
C HIS A 238 -3.08 2.47 12.29
N SER A 239 -2.45 2.49 13.47
CA SER A 239 -2.36 3.66 14.34
C SER A 239 -0.91 4.03 14.64
N ALA A 240 -0.56 5.31 14.45
CA ALA A 240 0.73 5.89 14.77
C ALA A 240 1.11 5.72 16.25
N ARG A 241 0.12 5.56 17.16
CA ARG A 241 0.38 5.24 18.57
C ARG A 241 1.06 3.88 18.77
N GLY A 242 0.91 2.97 17.81
CA GLY A 242 1.58 1.68 17.81
C GLY A 242 3.04 1.76 17.37
N VAL A 243 3.47 2.87 16.78
CA VAL A 243 4.81 3.06 16.23
C VAL A 243 5.67 3.81 17.24
N ASP A 244 6.53 3.08 17.95
CA ASP A 244 7.50 3.66 18.87
C ASP A 244 8.87 3.80 18.18
N GLY A 245 9.14 4.98 17.63
CA GLY A 245 10.45 5.31 17.04
C GLY A 245 11.60 5.22 18.04
N GLY A 246 11.25 5.39 19.32
CA GLY A 246 12.04 5.04 20.47
C GLY A 246 12.55 3.59 20.40
N ALA A 247 11.67 2.64 20.67
CA ALA A 247 12.03 1.23 20.71
C ALA A 247 12.63 0.70 19.38
N LEU A 248 12.14 1.19 18.23
CA LEU A 248 12.65 0.79 16.91
C LEU A 248 14.12 1.12 16.72
N SER A 249 14.51 2.37 16.96
CA SER A 249 15.91 2.79 16.78
C SER A 249 16.85 2.14 17.79
N SER A 250 16.42 1.91 19.03
CA SER A 250 17.21 1.14 20.00
C SER A 250 17.53 -0.28 19.50
N ARG A 251 16.55 -0.98 18.91
CA ARG A 251 16.78 -2.32 18.33
C ARG A 251 17.72 -2.28 17.14
N ALA A 252 17.58 -1.30 16.24
CA ALA A 252 18.46 -1.14 15.10
C ALA A 252 19.92 -0.88 15.53
N VAL A 253 20.13 0.02 16.50
CA VAL A 253 21.46 0.31 17.08
C VAL A 253 22.05 -0.93 17.76
N GLU A 254 21.28 -1.64 18.60
CA GLU A 254 21.75 -2.86 19.25
C GLU A 254 22.24 -3.90 18.23
N LYS A 255 21.45 -4.14 17.18
CA LYS A 255 21.81 -5.07 16.10
C LYS A 255 23.09 -4.64 15.38
N ALA A 256 23.25 -3.35 15.08
CA ALA A 256 24.45 -2.84 14.41
C ALA A 256 25.70 -3.06 15.27
N LEU A 257 25.65 -2.69 16.57
CA LEU A 257 26.76 -2.87 17.50
C LEU A 257 27.15 -4.34 17.68
N ARG A 258 26.15 -5.24 17.74
CA ARG A 258 26.38 -6.69 17.86
C ARG A 258 26.91 -7.33 16.59
N SER A 259 26.74 -6.68 15.44
CA SER A 259 27.16 -7.19 14.13
C SER A 259 28.56 -6.70 13.71
N ARG A 260 29.26 -5.99 14.59
CA ARG A 260 30.66 -5.60 14.39
C ARG A 260 31.54 -6.82 14.13
N GLU A 261 32.56 -6.61 13.31
CA GLU A 261 33.54 -7.64 12.94
C GLU A 261 32.90 -8.90 12.31
N PRO A 262 32.13 -8.75 11.22
CA PRO A 262 31.55 -9.91 10.53
C PRO A 262 32.66 -10.84 10.03
N LYS A 263 32.50 -12.14 10.30
CA LYS A 263 33.45 -13.17 9.87
C LYS A 263 32.97 -13.82 8.57
N PRO A 264 33.86 -14.14 7.62
CA PRO A 264 33.49 -14.90 6.44
C PRO A 264 33.10 -16.32 6.82
N TRP A 265 32.19 -16.91 6.04
CA TRP A 265 31.77 -18.31 6.14
C TRP A 265 31.91 -18.96 4.77
N ASP A 266 32.36 -20.22 4.73
CA ASP A 266 32.47 -20.98 3.49
C ASP A 266 31.08 -21.28 2.92
N PRO A 267 30.90 -21.32 1.58
CA PRO A 267 29.65 -21.75 0.97
C PRO A 267 29.25 -23.15 1.45
N GLY A 268 28.02 -23.30 1.93
CA GLY A 268 27.58 -24.55 2.54
C GLY A 268 26.14 -24.55 3.01
N ARG A 269 25.73 -25.66 3.64
CA ARG A 269 24.39 -25.80 4.23
C ARG A 269 24.44 -25.41 5.70
N TYR A 270 23.74 -24.33 6.04
CA TYR A 270 23.66 -23.83 7.40
C TYR A 270 22.22 -23.83 7.89
N THR A 271 22.07 -23.98 9.21
CA THR A 271 20.79 -23.68 9.85
C THR A 271 20.66 -22.17 9.97
N VAL A 272 19.69 -21.59 9.27
CA VAL A 272 19.41 -20.15 9.32
C VAL A 272 18.22 -19.92 10.23
N VAL A 273 18.39 -19.03 11.21
CA VAL A 273 17.30 -18.57 12.08
C VAL A 273 16.88 -17.19 11.58
N LEU A 274 15.66 -17.10 11.05
CA LEU A 274 15.10 -15.85 10.56
C LEU A 274 14.27 -15.17 11.65
N GLU A 275 14.43 -13.85 11.77
CA GLU A 275 13.56 -13.05 12.61
C GLU A 275 12.16 -12.89 11.98
N PRO A 276 11.12 -12.52 12.76
CA PRO A 276 9.76 -12.41 12.25
C PRO A 276 9.61 -11.50 11.02
N ALA A 277 10.34 -10.38 10.95
CA ALA A 277 10.30 -9.48 9.80
C ALA A 277 10.83 -10.16 8.52
N ALA A 278 11.97 -10.84 8.60
CA ALA A 278 12.54 -11.58 7.46
C ALA A 278 11.62 -12.72 6.98
N VAL A 279 10.88 -13.35 7.90
CA VAL A 279 9.87 -14.36 7.54
C VAL A 279 8.67 -13.72 6.86
N ALA A 280 8.24 -12.53 7.31
CA ALA A 280 7.13 -11.80 6.70
C ALA A 280 7.45 -11.41 5.25
N ASP A 281 8.65 -10.86 4.99
CA ASP A 281 9.10 -10.49 3.64
C ASP A 281 9.14 -11.70 2.71
N LEU A 282 9.70 -12.82 3.17
CA LEU A 282 9.74 -14.06 2.40
C LEU A 282 8.32 -14.55 2.04
N LEU A 283 7.38 -14.50 2.99
CA LEU A 283 6.00 -14.90 2.74
C LEU A 283 5.28 -13.95 1.78
N GLN A 284 5.57 -12.65 1.86
CA GLN A 284 5.04 -11.63 0.96
C GLN A 284 5.51 -11.88 -0.48
N ASP A 285 6.81 -12.08 -0.68
CA ASP A 285 7.39 -12.39 -1.99
C ASP A 285 6.80 -13.67 -2.59
N MET A 286 6.71 -14.72 -1.77
CA MET A 286 6.07 -15.98 -2.19
C MET A 286 4.61 -15.79 -2.57
N SER A 287 3.87 -14.99 -1.80
CA SER A 287 2.46 -14.70 -2.07
C SER A 287 2.28 -13.96 -3.38
N TRP A 288 3.13 -12.96 -3.63
CA TRP A 288 3.10 -12.20 -4.87
C TRP A 288 3.38 -13.06 -6.10
N ILE A 289 4.36 -13.95 -6.01
CA ILE A 289 4.85 -14.71 -7.17
C ILE A 289 4.04 -15.99 -7.41
N SER A 290 3.65 -16.71 -6.36
CA SER A 290 3.29 -18.14 -6.49
C SER A 290 1.83 -18.45 -6.19
N PHE A 291 1.11 -17.56 -5.52
CA PHE A 291 -0.22 -17.86 -5.00
C PHE A 291 -1.38 -17.31 -5.83
N GLY A 292 -1.10 -16.64 -6.95
CA GLY A 292 -2.13 -16.09 -7.84
C GLY A 292 -2.98 -17.15 -8.55
N ALA A 293 -4.30 -16.98 -8.56
CA ALA A 293 -5.25 -17.86 -9.25
C ALA A 293 -4.95 -18.03 -10.75
N LEU A 294 -4.52 -16.95 -11.41
CA LEU A 294 -4.25 -16.92 -12.83
C LEU A 294 -3.13 -17.90 -13.22
N LEU A 295 -2.08 -17.98 -12.41
CA LEU A 295 -0.98 -18.96 -12.58
C LEU A 295 -1.46 -20.41 -12.53
N VAL A 296 -2.55 -20.68 -11.79
CA VAL A 296 -3.18 -22.00 -11.74
C VAL A 296 -4.06 -22.24 -12.98
N GLN A 297 -4.72 -21.19 -13.49
CA GLN A 297 -5.62 -21.29 -14.65
C GLN A 297 -4.88 -21.39 -16.00
N GLU A 298 -3.81 -20.62 -16.19
CA GLU A 298 -3.09 -20.53 -17.48
C GLU A 298 -1.99 -21.59 -17.67
N GLY A 299 -1.69 -22.37 -16.63
CA GLY A 299 -0.34 -22.88 -16.43
C GLY A 299 0.25 -23.76 -17.54
N PRO A 300 1.58 -23.95 -17.52
CA PRO A 300 2.19 -25.25 -17.76
C PRO A 300 2.34 -25.97 -16.41
N ARG A 301 1.68 -27.12 -16.26
CA ARG A 301 1.75 -28.15 -15.19
C ARG A 301 2.94 -28.07 -14.18
N ARG A 302 2.99 -27.07 -13.29
CA ARG A 302 4.02 -27.01 -12.22
C ARG A 302 3.54 -26.52 -10.84
N SER A 303 2.30 -26.04 -10.68
CA SER A 303 1.82 -25.57 -9.37
C SER A 303 1.27 -26.67 -8.46
N SER A 304 0.98 -27.87 -8.99
CA SER A 304 0.49 -29.00 -8.18
C SER A 304 1.58 -29.80 -7.46
N SER A 305 2.85 -29.41 -7.59
CA SER A 305 3.98 -30.14 -6.98
C SER A 305 5.08 -29.24 -6.44
N VAL A 306 4.73 -28.15 -5.74
CA VAL A 306 5.62 -27.69 -4.66
C VAL A 306 5.41 -28.69 -3.53
N GLY A 307 6.23 -29.74 -3.54
CA GLY A 307 6.21 -30.81 -2.56
C GLY A 307 6.54 -30.29 -1.17
N TRP A 308 5.50 -29.87 -0.44
CA TRP A 308 5.57 -29.65 0.99
C TRP A 308 5.73 -31.00 1.70
N ARG A 309 6.98 -31.48 1.79
CA ARG A 309 7.30 -32.59 2.68
C ARG A 309 7.29 -32.01 4.11
N ARG A 310 6.21 -32.31 4.85
CA ARG A 310 5.92 -31.96 6.27
C ARG A 310 7.04 -31.19 6.98
N ALA A 311 6.84 -29.90 7.23
CA ALA A 311 7.51 -29.25 8.35
C ALA A 311 7.20 -30.06 9.61
N ARG A 312 8.24 -30.56 10.30
CA ARG A 312 8.05 -31.26 11.58
C ARG A 312 7.45 -30.26 12.55
N SER A 313 6.32 -30.62 13.15
CA SER A 313 5.70 -29.83 14.20
C SER A 313 6.60 -29.83 15.43
N THR A 314 7.33 -28.76 15.68
CA THR A 314 7.73 -28.41 17.04
C THR A 314 6.48 -27.91 17.75
N THR A 315 6.11 -28.63 18.80
CA THR A 315 4.89 -28.50 19.59
C THR A 315 4.77 -27.13 20.22
N GLY A 316 3.94 -26.26 19.62
CA GLY A 316 3.34 -25.11 20.26
C GLY A 316 1.83 -25.29 20.28
N ARG A 317 1.25 -25.48 21.47
CA ARG A 317 -0.19 -25.64 21.70
C ARG A 317 -0.93 -24.41 21.15
N PRO A 318 -1.93 -24.54 20.25
CA PRO A 318 -2.60 -23.38 19.67
C PRO A 318 -3.37 -22.60 20.74
N PRO A 319 -3.34 -21.26 20.75
CA PRO A 319 -4.17 -20.48 21.65
C PRO A 319 -5.64 -20.72 21.31
N ARG A 320 -6.45 -20.95 22.36
CA ARG A 320 -7.90 -21.17 22.27
C ARG A 320 -8.58 -20.02 21.51
N ARG A 321 -9.60 -20.36 20.71
CA ARG A 321 -10.53 -19.45 20.03
C ARG A 321 -10.77 -18.15 20.82
N ARG A 322 -10.11 -17.08 20.41
CA ARG A 322 -10.63 -15.71 20.49
C ARG A 322 -10.74 -15.24 19.06
N GLY A 323 -11.93 -14.78 18.66
CA GLY A 323 -12.24 -14.40 17.29
C GLY A 323 -11.19 -13.45 16.70
N ALA A 324 -11.01 -13.53 15.39
CA ALA A 324 -10.27 -12.52 14.62
C ALA A 324 -10.68 -11.14 15.12
N ARG A 325 -9.73 -10.39 15.68
CA ARG A 325 -10.01 -9.08 16.26
C ARG A 325 -10.40 -8.16 15.10
N ALA A 326 -11.36 -7.27 15.34
CA ALA A 326 -11.89 -6.32 14.36
C ALA A 326 -10.88 -5.24 13.89
N ARG A 327 -9.56 -5.49 14.00
CA ARG A 327 -8.47 -4.52 13.83
C ARG A 327 -7.43 -4.99 12.79
N ASP A 328 -7.83 -5.85 11.86
CA ASP A 328 -6.97 -6.27 10.75
C ASP A 328 -6.95 -5.16 9.69
N THR A 329 -5.77 -4.77 9.19
CA THR A 329 -5.56 -3.71 8.18
C THR A 329 -6.02 -4.10 6.77
N GLY A 330 -6.45 -5.34 6.55
CA GLY A 330 -6.79 -5.85 5.23
C GLY A 330 -8.13 -5.30 4.71
N CYS A 331 -8.12 -4.82 3.47
CA CYS A 331 -9.33 -4.39 2.78
C CYS A 331 -10.37 -5.54 2.72
N PRO A 332 -11.63 -5.31 3.14
CA PRO A 332 -12.66 -6.35 3.14
C PRO A 332 -13.15 -6.75 1.74
N PHE A 333 -12.74 -6.01 0.69
CA PHE A 333 -13.05 -6.24 -0.71
C PHE A 333 -11.82 -5.95 -1.61
N PRO A 334 -10.87 -6.88 -1.76
CA PRO A 334 -9.67 -6.60 -2.57
C PRO A 334 -9.99 -6.33 -4.06
N THR A 335 -11.12 -6.85 -4.57
CA THR A 335 -11.65 -6.72 -5.94
C THR A 335 -13.16 -7.08 -5.90
N PRO A 336 -13.96 -7.04 -7.01
CA PRO A 336 -15.41 -7.32 -7.00
C PRO A 336 -15.71 -8.83 -6.88
N THR A 337 -14.89 -9.50 -6.10
CA THR A 337 -15.02 -10.86 -5.65
C THR A 337 -15.61 -10.76 -4.25
N GLY A 338 -16.49 -11.70 -3.87
CA GLY A 338 -17.25 -11.63 -2.61
C GLY A 338 -16.41 -11.35 -1.35
N PRO A 339 -17.05 -11.08 -0.20
CA PRO A 339 -16.40 -10.59 1.02
C PRO A 339 -15.16 -11.41 1.39
N SER A 340 -14.11 -10.71 1.87
CA SER A 340 -12.89 -11.38 2.34
C SER A 340 -13.24 -12.39 3.43
N ARG A 341 -12.85 -13.66 3.21
CA ARG A 341 -12.95 -14.73 4.20
C ARG A 341 -11.55 -15.02 4.70
N GLY A 342 -11.37 -15.16 6.01
CA GLY A 342 -10.08 -15.57 6.57
C GLY A 342 -9.64 -16.92 6.00
N ILE A 343 -8.54 -16.94 5.26
CA ILE A 343 -8.00 -18.15 4.65
C ILE A 343 -6.94 -18.70 5.60
N TRP A 344 -7.19 -19.89 6.16
CA TRP A 344 -6.18 -20.65 6.90
C TRP A 344 -5.65 -21.75 5.99
N SER A 345 -4.38 -21.67 5.63
CA SER A 345 -3.67 -22.81 5.05
C SER A 345 -3.25 -23.73 6.20
N SER A 346 -4.05 -24.75 6.50
CA SER A 346 -3.60 -25.84 7.38
C SER A 346 -4.05 -27.22 6.91
N LYS A 347 -3.04 -28.08 6.78
CA LYS A 347 -2.96 -29.54 6.76
C LYS A 347 -3.76 -30.41 5.78
N GLU A 348 -4.88 -30.00 5.18
CA GLU A 348 -5.65 -30.94 4.34
C GLU A 348 -6.12 -30.41 2.97
N ASP A 349 -5.80 -29.18 2.57
CA ASP A 349 -6.09 -28.70 1.21
C ASP A 349 -5.10 -27.59 0.80
N PRO A 350 -4.24 -27.77 -0.22
CA PRO A 350 -3.37 -26.73 -0.74
C PRO A 350 -4.22 -25.73 -1.55
N GLY A 351 -5.03 -24.94 -0.86
CA GLY A 351 -5.93 -23.97 -1.47
C GLY A 351 -5.15 -22.82 -2.11
N ALA A 352 -5.18 -22.73 -3.44
CA ALA A 352 -4.79 -21.53 -4.18
C ALA A 352 -5.62 -20.31 -3.73
N TRP A 353 -5.04 -19.11 -3.80
CA TRP A 353 -5.78 -17.87 -3.55
C TRP A 353 -6.57 -17.55 -4.82
N LYS A 354 -7.87 -17.86 -4.81
CA LYS A 354 -8.72 -17.91 -6.00
C LYS A 354 -9.51 -16.62 -6.20
N THR A 355 -9.13 -15.79 -7.17
CA THR A 355 -10.00 -14.75 -7.74
C THR A 355 -11.35 -15.34 -8.20
N TRP A 356 -12.38 -14.51 -8.39
CA TRP A 356 -13.72 -14.96 -8.84
C TRP A 356 -13.65 -15.80 -10.12
N SER A 357 -12.78 -15.43 -11.06
CA SER A 357 -12.55 -16.17 -12.30
C SER A 357 -12.01 -17.58 -12.08
N GLY A 358 -11.21 -17.82 -11.03
CA GLY A 358 -10.58 -19.12 -10.72
C GLY A 358 -11.40 -20.06 -9.85
N ALA A 359 -12.55 -19.61 -9.34
CA ALA A 359 -13.39 -20.38 -8.43
C ALA A 359 -14.13 -21.53 -9.15
N TRP A 360 -14.65 -21.26 -10.35
CA TRP A 360 -15.57 -22.17 -11.02
C TRP A 360 -14.91 -23.29 -11.83
N THR A 361 -13.75 -23.07 -12.45
CA THR A 361 -13.04 -24.14 -13.18
C THR A 361 -12.54 -25.26 -12.25
N GLY A 362 -12.49 -25.02 -10.94
CA GLY A 362 -12.13 -26.01 -9.92
C GLY A 362 -13.26 -26.44 -8.97
N GLY A 363 -14.53 -26.20 -9.31
CA GLY A 363 -15.69 -26.70 -8.54
C GLY A 363 -15.81 -26.19 -7.09
N CYS A 364 -15.31 -24.98 -6.76
CA CYS A 364 -15.28 -24.47 -5.39
C CYS A 364 -15.69 -23.00 -5.28
N SER A 365 -16.28 -22.59 -4.15
CA SER A 365 -16.78 -21.22 -3.93
C SER A 365 -15.69 -20.14 -4.02
N SER A 366 -16.02 -18.96 -4.56
CA SER A 366 -15.11 -17.82 -4.73
C SER A 366 -14.54 -17.28 -3.41
N ARG A 367 -13.24 -16.98 -3.36
CA ARG A 367 -12.54 -16.48 -2.17
C ARG A 367 -11.87 -15.14 -2.51
N GLY A 368 -12.28 -14.04 -1.91
CA GLY A 368 -11.85 -12.73 -2.40
C GLY A 368 -10.34 -12.47 -2.33
N SER A 369 -9.67 -12.39 -3.48
CA SER A 369 -8.26 -11.99 -3.62
C SER A 369 -8.02 -11.47 -5.03
N GLY A 370 -7.49 -10.26 -5.19
CA GLY A 370 -7.00 -9.72 -6.46
C GLY A 370 -6.63 -8.25 -6.34
N THR A 371 -5.45 -7.88 -6.84
CA THR A 371 -4.96 -6.50 -7.03
C THR A 371 -4.88 -6.23 -8.54
N PRO A 372 -5.27 -5.04 -9.06
CA PRO A 372 -5.14 -4.75 -10.48
C PRO A 372 -3.69 -4.37 -10.83
N THR A 373 -2.98 -5.23 -11.57
CA THR A 373 -1.67 -4.92 -12.16
C THR A 373 -1.82 -4.13 -13.47
N SER A 374 -0.99 -3.09 -13.64
CA SER A 374 -0.85 -2.35 -14.89
C SER A 374 -0.05 -3.16 -15.92
N TRP A 375 -0.49 -3.13 -17.18
CA TRP A 375 0.15 -3.83 -18.29
C TRP A 375 1.41 -3.06 -18.76
N ILE A 376 2.58 -3.69 -18.69
CA ILE A 376 3.78 -3.26 -19.41
C ILE A 376 3.77 -3.95 -20.79
N PRO A 377 3.81 -3.24 -21.92
CA PRO A 377 3.87 -3.88 -23.23
C PRO A 377 5.22 -4.58 -23.40
N ARG A 378 5.20 -5.87 -23.75
CA ARG A 378 6.41 -6.55 -24.28
C ARG A 378 6.65 -6.05 -25.70
N ARG A 379 7.87 -5.60 -25.99
CA ARG A 379 8.37 -5.47 -27.37
C ARG A 379 8.67 -6.83 -27.96
#